data_AF-A0A840AFZ1-F1
#
_entry.id   AF-A0A840AFZ1-F1
#
_cell.length_a   1.000
_cell.length_b   1.000
_cell.length_c   1.000
_cell.angle_alpha   90.00
_cell.angle_beta   90.00
_cell.angle_gamma   90.00
#
_symmetry.space_group_name_H-M   'P 1'
#
loop_
_entity.id
_entity.type
_entity.pdbx_description
1 polymer ?
#
loop_
_entity_poly.entity_id
_entity_poly.type
_entity_poly.pdbx_seq_one_letter_code
_entity_poly.pdbx_strand_id
1 'polypeptide(L)'
;MAKTIHQLDAGAKSWLAASTIMIASIATGDDIDILLGGGAAGWAGGDNATLRLPVDALDPPELLVPGSAFGSIFMVPSLNELMRVNGRVIASEGSEVWVTVEECYIHCGKALIRSDFWSHTPDNHDRHAPERFAEHCRFIGLATCDPHAHADLSPKGDPAGLMVQLDHASLRFADRPGNRRTDSFRNIVDQPRVAAALVVPGSFHLMIVRGTARITDELAEREKFSVNDKVPELVTVVTDISIDRRESQALARANAWPAASAPPGLNAGRIAAGHLKLSKGVGAKLAGLAMSVPGLVEREMAKDYKKNLY
;
A
#
# COMPACT_ATOMS: atom_id res chain seq x y z
N MET A 1 6.61 -0.39 15.90
CA MET A 1 6.71 1.09 15.96
C MET A 1 5.57 1.63 16.82
N ALA A 2 5.59 2.88 17.30
CA ALA A 2 4.66 3.39 18.33
C ALA A 2 3.14 3.33 17.98
N LYS A 3 2.73 3.01 16.75
CA LYS A 3 1.33 2.90 16.30
C LYS A 3 0.93 1.50 15.81
N THR A 4 1.81 0.51 15.94
CA THR A 4 1.52 -0.86 15.51
C THR A 4 0.81 -1.62 16.62
N ILE A 5 -0.29 -2.28 16.29
CA ILE A 5 -0.96 -3.28 17.14
C ILE A 5 -0.85 -4.66 16.49
N HIS A 6 -1.04 -5.73 17.27
CA HIS A 6 -0.90 -7.13 16.82
C HIS A 6 -2.27 -7.84 16.80
N GLN A 7 -3.32 -7.10 16.49
CA GLN A 7 -4.71 -7.56 16.43
C GLN A 7 -5.55 -6.59 15.60
N LEU A 8 -6.72 -7.02 15.13
CA LEU A 8 -7.73 -6.13 14.56
C LEU A 8 -8.62 -5.61 15.69
N ASP A 9 -8.47 -4.33 16.04
CA ASP A 9 -9.39 -3.66 16.96
C ASP A 9 -10.70 -3.25 16.24
N ALA A 10 -11.67 -2.69 16.98
CA ALA A 10 -12.94 -2.28 16.40
C ALA A 10 -12.78 -1.24 15.27
N GLY A 11 -11.78 -0.35 15.39
CA GLY A 11 -11.45 0.63 14.36
C GLY A 11 -10.92 -0.04 13.09
N ALA A 12 -9.99 -0.99 13.23
CA ALA A 12 -9.45 -1.76 12.12
C ALA A 12 -10.53 -2.57 11.40
N LYS A 13 -11.40 -3.26 12.14
CA LYS A 13 -12.52 -4.01 11.55
C LYS A 13 -13.49 -3.11 10.80
N SER A 14 -13.80 -1.93 11.33
CA SER A 14 -14.64 -0.95 10.65
C SER A 14 -14.00 -0.44 9.35
N TRP A 15 -12.67 -0.26 9.34
CA TRP A 15 -11.94 0.12 8.14
C TRP A 15 -11.95 -0.98 7.08
N LEU A 16 -11.68 -2.23 7.48
CA LEU A 16 -11.71 -3.39 6.57
C LEU A 16 -13.10 -3.54 5.94
N ALA A 17 -14.15 -3.47 6.76
CA ALA A 17 -15.54 -3.53 6.28
C ALA A 17 -15.88 -2.37 5.32
N ALA A 18 -15.25 -1.20 5.46
CA ALA A 18 -15.46 -0.07 4.57
C ALA A 18 -14.58 -0.11 3.30
N SER A 19 -13.52 -0.92 3.30
CA SER A 19 -12.55 -0.93 2.21
C SER A 19 -13.11 -1.66 1.00
N THR A 20 -12.82 -1.16 -0.21
CA THR A 20 -13.24 -1.81 -1.46
C THR A 20 -12.08 -2.41 -2.24
N ILE A 21 -10.84 -1.98 -1.94
CA ILE A 21 -9.63 -2.45 -2.61
C ILE A 21 -8.60 -2.88 -1.57
N MET A 22 -7.90 -3.96 -1.88
CA MET A 22 -6.68 -4.40 -1.22
C MET A 22 -5.58 -4.58 -2.26
N ILE A 23 -4.36 -4.20 -1.90
CA ILE A 23 -3.15 -4.70 -2.56
C ILE A 23 -2.38 -5.46 -1.49
N ALA A 24 -1.86 -6.64 -1.83
CA ALA A 24 -1.09 -7.45 -0.91
C ALA A 24 0.19 -7.98 -1.56
N SER A 25 1.29 -7.90 -0.83
CA SER A 25 2.53 -8.61 -1.10
C SER A 25 2.48 -9.99 -0.47
N ILE A 26 2.96 -10.99 -1.20
CA ILE A 26 3.12 -12.35 -0.74
C ILE A 26 4.58 -12.75 -0.87
N ALA A 27 5.16 -13.28 0.20
CA ALA A 27 6.51 -13.80 0.18
C ALA A 27 6.55 -15.28 0.60
N THR A 28 7.24 -16.09 -0.20
CA THR A 28 7.44 -17.52 0.05
C THR A 28 8.91 -17.85 -0.11
N GLY A 29 9.59 -18.07 1.02
CA GLY A 29 11.04 -18.16 1.06
C GLY A 29 11.66 -16.88 0.50
N ASP A 30 12.22 -17.02 -0.69
CA ASP A 30 13.00 -16.02 -1.39
C ASP A 30 12.16 -15.25 -2.44
N ASP A 31 11.02 -15.80 -2.84
CA ASP A 31 10.15 -15.24 -3.87
C ASP A 31 9.19 -14.20 -3.27
N ILE A 32 8.89 -13.17 -4.06
CA ILE A 32 7.94 -12.13 -3.71
C ILE A 32 7.04 -11.77 -4.88
N ASP A 33 5.75 -11.66 -4.60
CA ASP A 33 4.73 -11.34 -5.60
C ASP A 33 3.65 -10.43 -5.02
N ILE A 34 2.73 -9.97 -5.88
CA ILE A 34 1.59 -9.13 -5.54
C ILE A 34 0.30 -9.73 -6.08
N LEU A 35 -0.74 -9.66 -5.25
CA LEU A 35 -2.13 -9.85 -5.65
C LEU A 35 -2.97 -8.63 -5.27
N LEU A 36 -4.10 -8.50 -5.95
CA LEU A 36 -5.13 -7.53 -5.60
C LEU A 36 -6.36 -8.24 -5.04
N GLY A 37 -7.03 -7.59 -4.10
CA GLY A 37 -8.37 -7.96 -3.66
C GLY A 37 -9.33 -6.82 -3.95
N GLY A 38 -10.56 -7.13 -4.30
CA GLY A 38 -11.56 -6.09 -4.56
C GLY A 38 -13.00 -6.59 -4.55
N GLY A 39 -13.86 -5.77 -3.96
CA GLY A 39 -15.28 -6.06 -3.79
C GLY A 39 -16.04 -4.88 -3.17
N ALA A 40 -17.36 -5.07 -3.01
CA ALA A 40 -18.20 -4.10 -2.30
C ALA A 40 -17.83 -4.03 -0.81
N ALA A 41 -18.16 -2.92 -0.14
CA ALA A 41 -17.97 -2.79 1.31
C ALA A 41 -18.52 -4.01 2.05
N GLY A 42 -17.71 -4.58 2.95
CA GLY A 42 -17.99 -5.80 3.70
C GLY A 42 -17.33 -7.06 3.15
N TRP A 43 -16.64 -6.99 2.01
CA TRP A 43 -15.97 -8.15 1.40
C TRP A 43 -14.82 -8.71 2.26
N ALA A 44 -14.04 -7.84 2.92
CA ALA A 44 -12.95 -8.23 3.82
C ALA A 44 -13.33 -7.98 5.28
N GLY A 45 -12.90 -8.88 6.18
CA GLY A 45 -13.20 -8.78 7.60
C GLY A 45 -12.35 -9.72 8.44
N GLY A 46 -12.77 -9.99 9.68
CA GLY A 46 -11.99 -10.87 10.56
C GLY A 46 -12.35 -10.74 12.03
N ASP A 47 -11.74 -11.59 12.86
CA ASP A 47 -11.79 -11.47 14.31
C ASP A 47 -10.60 -10.66 14.84
N ASN A 48 -10.25 -10.77 16.12
CA ASN A 48 -9.11 -10.02 16.65
C ASN A 48 -7.76 -10.52 16.12
N ALA A 49 -7.62 -11.83 15.89
CA ALA A 49 -6.34 -12.45 15.56
C ALA A 49 -6.21 -12.82 14.07
N THR A 50 -7.32 -12.85 13.33
CA THR A 50 -7.36 -13.33 11.96
C THR A 50 -8.07 -12.35 11.04
N LEU A 51 -7.46 -12.15 9.87
CA LEU A 51 -8.06 -11.53 8.69
C LEU A 51 -8.64 -12.65 7.81
N ARG A 52 -9.83 -12.40 7.27
CA ARG A 52 -10.60 -13.28 6.41
C ARG A 52 -10.84 -12.60 5.05
N LEU A 53 -10.50 -13.30 3.98
CA LEU A 53 -10.62 -12.82 2.60
C LEU A 53 -11.34 -13.87 1.73
N PRO A 54 -12.41 -13.51 1.00
CA PRO A 54 -13.08 -14.43 0.10
C PRO A 54 -12.26 -14.62 -1.18
N VAL A 55 -12.07 -15.86 -1.61
CA VAL A 55 -11.21 -16.25 -2.74
C VAL A 55 -11.67 -15.61 -4.06
N ASP A 56 -12.97 -15.49 -4.26
CA ASP A 56 -13.57 -14.90 -5.47
C ASP A 56 -13.34 -13.38 -5.60
N ALA A 57 -12.88 -12.73 -4.54
CA ALA A 57 -12.50 -11.33 -4.53
C ALA A 57 -11.02 -11.10 -4.84
N LEU A 58 -10.20 -12.14 -4.97
CA LEU A 58 -8.74 -12.06 -5.05
C LEU A 58 -8.23 -12.43 -6.45
N ASP A 59 -7.23 -11.70 -6.94
CA ASP A 59 -6.56 -11.99 -8.22
C ASP A 59 -5.03 -11.78 -8.10
N PRO A 60 -4.20 -12.83 -8.31
CA PRO A 60 -4.54 -14.25 -8.33
C PRO A 60 -4.64 -14.85 -6.91
N PRO A 61 -5.66 -15.69 -6.61
CA PRO A 61 -5.80 -16.31 -5.29
C PRO A 61 -4.76 -17.40 -5.01
N GLU A 62 -4.19 -18.04 -6.03
CA GLU A 62 -3.23 -19.14 -5.88
C GLU A 62 -1.91 -18.75 -5.22
N LEU A 63 -1.62 -17.44 -5.12
CA LEU A 63 -0.47 -16.94 -4.37
C LEU A 63 -0.63 -17.14 -2.86
N LEU A 64 -1.86 -17.23 -2.35
CA LEU A 64 -2.15 -17.33 -0.92
C LEU A 64 -2.03 -18.77 -0.42
N VAL A 65 -0.79 -19.24 -0.32
CA VAL A 65 -0.46 -20.58 0.18
C VAL A 65 -0.21 -20.53 1.69
N PRO A 66 -0.69 -21.51 2.49
CA PRO A 66 -0.38 -21.59 3.92
C PRO A 66 1.12 -21.53 4.20
N GLY A 67 1.51 -20.70 5.17
CA GLY A 67 2.89 -20.43 5.54
C GLY A 67 3.50 -19.22 4.84
N SER A 68 2.95 -18.77 3.70
CA SER A 68 3.42 -17.57 3.01
C SER A 68 3.19 -16.32 3.86
N ALA A 69 4.15 -15.41 3.84
CA ALA A 69 3.98 -14.13 4.50
C ALA A 69 3.16 -13.17 3.66
N PHE A 70 2.42 -12.32 4.35
CA PHE A 70 1.39 -11.47 3.78
C PHE A 70 1.58 -10.05 4.30
N GLY A 71 1.72 -9.08 3.40
CA GLY A 71 1.77 -7.66 3.74
C GLY A 71 0.78 -6.87 2.89
N SER A 72 -0.16 -6.15 3.48
CA SER A 72 -1.25 -5.54 2.69
C SER A 72 -1.55 -4.09 3.04
N ILE A 73 -2.17 -3.40 2.09
CA ILE A 73 -2.88 -2.13 2.32
C ILE A 73 -4.34 -2.29 1.91
N PHE A 74 -5.25 -1.79 2.74
CA PHE A 74 -6.67 -1.69 2.46
C PHE A 74 -7.10 -0.24 2.30
N MET A 75 -7.83 0.02 1.23
CA MET A 75 -8.25 1.34 0.78
C MET A 75 -9.76 1.51 0.86
N VAL A 76 -10.18 2.62 1.46
CA VAL A 76 -11.57 3.07 1.49
C VAL A 76 -11.69 4.23 0.50
N PRO A 77 -12.61 4.17 -0.49
CA PRO A 77 -12.82 5.27 -1.42
C PRO A 77 -13.01 6.61 -0.72
N SER A 78 -12.39 7.65 -1.29
CA SER A 78 -12.39 9.03 -0.77
C SER A 78 -11.63 9.26 0.55
N LEU A 79 -11.03 8.24 1.17
CA LEU A 79 -10.10 8.41 2.30
C LEU A 79 -8.65 8.31 1.82
N ASN A 80 -7.79 9.19 2.34
CA ASN A 80 -6.39 9.23 1.91
C ASN A 80 -5.52 8.27 2.70
N GLU A 81 -5.82 8.03 3.98
CA GLU A 81 -5.10 7.04 4.79
C GLU A 81 -5.38 5.62 4.31
N LEU A 82 -4.54 4.69 4.75
CA LEU A 82 -4.64 3.28 4.40
C LEU A 82 -4.60 2.45 5.68
N MET A 83 -5.27 1.31 5.72
CA MET A 83 -5.05 0.32 6.77
C MET A 83 -4.01 -0.69 6.34
N ARG A 84 -2.95 -0.84 7.12
CA ARG A 84 -1.97 -1.91 6.95
C ARG A 84 -2.40 -3.10 7.78
N VAL A 85 -2.40 -4.28 7.18
CA VAL A 85 -2.53 -5.56 7.88
C VAL A 85 -1.46 -6.50 7.32
N ASN A 86 -0.52 -6.90 8.17
CA ASN A 86 0.51 -7.86 7.84
C ASN A 86 0.33 -9.12 8.70
N GLY A 87 0.82 -10.24 8.19
CA GLY A 87 1.02 -11.47 8.94
C GLY A 87 1.26 -12.67 8.05
N ARG A 88 0.58 -13.79 8.31
CA ARG A 88 0.88 -15.05 7.63
C ARG A 88 -0.37 -15.80 7.21
N VAL A 89 -0.38 -16.31 5.98
CA VAL A 89 -1.46 -17.16 5.51
C VAL A 89 -1.46 -18.44 6.34
N ILE A 90 -2.59 -18.79 6.94
CA ILE A 90 -2.73 -20.01 7.76
C ILE A 90 -3.59 -21.07 7.08
N ALA A 91 -4.52 -20.66 6.24
CA ALA A 91 -5.39 -21.57 5.49
C ALA A 91 -5.88 -20.90 4.21
N SER A 92 -6.06 -21.72 3.18
CA SER A 92 -6.75 -21.39 1.94
C SER A 92 -7.65 -22.58 1.62
N GLU A 93 -8.90 -22.50 2.10
CA GLU A 93 -9.83 -23.63 2.12
C GLU A 93 -11.19 -23.20 1.58
N GLY A 94 -11.71 -23.95 0.60
CA GLY A 94 -13.01 -23.67 -0.01
C GLY A 94 -13.04 -22.30 -0.69
N SER A 95 -13.84 -21.38 -0.16
CA SER A 95 -14.05 -20.03 -0.71
C SER A 95 -13.35 -18.94 0.10
N GLU A 96 -12.51 -19.28 1.07
CA GLU A 96 -11.95 -18.32 2.02
C GLU A 96 -10.45 -18.54 2.25
N VAL A 97 -9.73 -17.45 2.40
CA VAL A 97 -8.34 -17.38 2.85
C VAL A 97 -8.29 -16.74 4.24
N TRP A 98 -7.48 -17.32 5.11
CA TRP A 98 -7.27 -16.85 6.47
C TRP A 98 -5.82 -16.46 6.69
N VAL A 99 -5.63 -15.29 7.28
CA VAL A 99 -4.31 -14.70 7.56
C VAL A 99 -4.24 -14.34 9.04
N THR A 100 -3.19 -14.77 9.75
CA THR A 100 -2.92 -14.27 11.11
C THR A 100 -2.56 -12.80 11.06
N VAL A 101 -2.98 -12.04 12.06
CA VAL A 101 -2.70 -10.61 12.16
C VAL A 101 -1.48 -10.41 13.04
N GLU A 102 -0.34 -10.13 12.42
CA GLU A 102 0.93 -9.88 13.10
C GLU A 102 1.18 -8.38 13.26
N GLU A 103 0.73 -7.55 12.31
CA GLU A 103 0.74 -6.09 12.44
C GLU A 103 -0.53 -5.49 11.87
N CYS A 104 -1.08 -4.50 12.56
CA CYS A 104 -2.15 -3.65 12.08
C CYS A 104 -1.90 -2.19 12.48
N TYR A 105 -2.02 -1.27 11.52
CA TYR A 105 -1.85 0.16 11.77
C TYR A 105 -2.41 1.04 10.64
N ILE A 106 -2.77 2.28 10.98
CA ILE A 106 -3.06 3.32 9.98
C ILE A 106 -1.75 3.80 9.34
N HIS A 107 -1.68 3.69 8.02
CA HIS A 107 -0.62 4.24 7.19
C HIS A 107 -0.99 5.62 6.66
N CYS A 108 0.03 6.47 6.52
CA CYS A 108 -0.08 7.83 6.00
C CYS A 108 -0.59 7.85 4.55
N GLY A 109 -1.44 8.84 4.23
CA GLY A 109 -2.11 8.98 2.94
C GLY A 109 -1.40 9.80 1.87
N LYS A 110 -0.17 10.26 2.11
CA LYS A 110 0.57 11.11 1.16
C LYS A 110 0.71 10.49 -0.23
N ALA A 111 0.82 9.15 -0.33
CA ALA A 111 0.86 8.47 -1.62
C ALA A 111 -0.44 8.66 -2.40
N LEU A 112 -1.61 8.45 -1.78
CA LEU A 112 -2.90 8.67 -2.44
C LEU A 112 -3.15 10.15 -2.78
N ILE A 113 -2.68 11.07 -1.94
CA ILE A 113 -2.79 12.52 -2.19
C ILE A 113 -1.96 12.92 -3.42
N ARG A 114 -0.68 12.52 -3.49
CA ARG A 114 0.21 12.88 -4.61
C ARG A 114 -0.20 12.23 -5.92
N SER A 115 -0.81 11.04 -5.87
CA SER A 115 -1.30 10.34 -7.04
C SER A 115 -2.66 10.85 -7.53
N ASP A 116 -3.30 11.75 -6.78
CA ASP A 116 -4.68 12.19 -7.01
C ASP A 116 -5.63 11.00 -7.18
N PHE A 117 -5.42 9.95 -6.37
CA PHE A 117 -5.95 8.61 -6.63
C PHE A 117 -7.47 8.60 -6.84
N TRP A 118 -8.22 9.36 -6.06
CA TRP A 118 -9.69 9.29 -6.02
C TRP A 118 -10.41 10.19 -7.05
N SER A 119 -9.72 11.16 -7.65
CA SER A 119 -10.33 12.22 -8.47
C SER A 119 -10.48 11.86 -9.95
N HIS A 120 -10.41 10.56 -10.28
CA HIS A 120 -10.44 10.06 -11.66
C HIS A 120 -11.80 9.42 -11.97
N THR A 121 -12.18 9.46 -13.25
CA THR A 121 -13.32 8.72 -13.79
C THR A 121 -12.84 7.42 -14.45
N PRO A 122 -13.70 6.39 -14.54
CA PRO A 122 -13.37 5.16 -15.26
C PRO A 122 -12.93 5.44 -16.70
N ASP A 123 -11.77 4.87 -17.04
CA ASP A 123 -11.15 4.88 -18.35
C ASP A 123 -10.49 3.52 -18.56
N ASN A 124 -11.25 2.58 -19.14
CA ASN A 124 -10.76 1.23 -19.43
C ASN A 124 -10.04 1.11 -20.78
N HIS A 125 -9.44 2.21 -21.28
CA HIS A 125 -8.56 2.11 -22.43
C HIS A 125 -7.31 1.30 -22.08
N ASP A 126 -7.14 0.17 -22.76
CA ASP A 126 -5.90 -0.62 -22.65
C ASP A 126 -4.73 0.20 -23.21
N ARG A 127 -3.80 0.55 -22.32
CA ARG A 127 -2.52 1.17 -22.65
C ARG A 127 -1.55 0.03 -22.95
N HIS A 128 -1.69 -0.54 -24.14
CA HIS A 128 -1.03 -1.80 -24.51
C HIS A 128 0.49 -1.81 -24.30
N ALA A 129 1.17 -0.70 -24.58
CA ALA A 129 2.60 -0.54 -24.43
C ALA A 129 2.98 -0.29 -22.96
N PRO A 130 3.91 -1.07 -22.35
CA PRO A 130 4.36 -0.87 -20.97
C PRO A 130 4.83 0.55 -20.66
N GLU A 131 5.54 1.18 -21.59
CA GLU A 131 6.04 2.55 -21.47
C GLU A 131 4.88 3.55 -21.36
N ARG A 132 3.85 3.38 -22.20
CA ARG A 132 2.64 4.20 -22.14
C ARG A 132 1.86 3.98 -20.84
N PHE A 133 1.81 2.76 -20.33
CA PHE A 133 1.21 2.49 -19.03
C PHE A 133 2.00 3.20 -17.91
N ALA A 134 3.33 3.10 -17.94
CA ALA A 134 4.23 3.75 -16.99
C ALA A 134 4.09 5.28 -17.00
N GLU A 135 3.98 5.91 -18.18
CA GLU A 135 3.74 7.35 -18.33
C GLU A 135 2.46 7.83 -17.62
N HIS A 136 1.41 6.99 -17.59
CA HIS A 136 0.13 7.32 -16.96
C HIS A 136 0.02 6.82 -15.52
N CYS A 137 0.98 6.01 -15.06
CA CYS A 137 1.00 5.48 -13.71
C CYS A 137 1.09 6.63 -12.70
N ARG A 138 0.32 6.53 -11.63
CA ARG A 138 0.34 7.53 -10.54
C ARG A 138 0.55 6.90 -9.17
N PHE A 139 0.43 5.58 -9.06
CA PHE A 139 0.52 4.88 -7.79
C PHE A 139 1.23 3.53 -7.94
N ILE A 140 2.03 3.17 -6.94
CA ILE A 140 2.70 1.87 -6.85
C ILE A 140 2.44 1.25 -5.47
N GLY A 141 2.04 -0.01 -5.44
CA GLY A 141 2.23 -0.86 -4.27
C GLY A 141 3.55 -1.61 -4.39
N LEU A 142 4.57 -1.25 -3.60
CA LEU A 142 5.89 -1.88 -3.63
C LEU A 142 5.98 -3.01 -2.61
N ALA A 143 6.06 -4.24 -3.09
CA ALA A 143 6.28 -5.43 -2.28
C ALA A 143 7.78 -5.62 -2.00
N THR A 144 8.12 -5.77 -0.72
CA THR A 144 9.46 -6.13 -0.25
C THR A 144 9.34 -7.20 0.84
N CYS A 145 10.35 -8.04 1.06
CA CYS A 145 10.37 -8.95 2.20
C CYS A 145 11.69 -8.83 2.97
N ASP A 146 11.64 -9.10 4.26
CA ASP A 146 12.86 -9.28 5.05
C ASP A 146 13.43 -10.72 4.87
N PRO A 147 14.67 -10.99 5.30
CA PRO A 147 15.27 -12.33 5.23
C PRO A 147 14.55 -13.41 6.07
N HIS A 148 13.62 -13.02 6.95
CA HIS A 148 12.79 -13.92 7.74
C HIS A 148 11.44 -14.19 7.09
N ALA A 149 11.29 -13.81 5.81
CA ALA A 149 10.05 -13.87 5.06
C ALA A 149 8.92 -13.19 5.85
N HIS A 150 9.10 -11.94 6.28
CA HIS A 150 8.01 -11.03 6.57
C HIS A 150 7.81 -10.12 5.35
N ALA A 151 6.59 -10.15 4.81
CA ALA A 151 6.23 -9.35 3.66
C ALA A 151 5.75 -7.95 4.08
N ASP A 152 6.22 -6.93 3.37
CA ASP A 152 5.78 -5.55 3.49
C ASP A 152 5.28 -5.06 2.12
N LEU A 153 4.26 -4.20 2.13
CA LEU A 153 3.77 -3.47 0.97
C LEU A 153 3.78 -1.95 1.21
N SER A 154 4.65 -1.24 0.51
CA SER A 154 4.83 0.20 0.67
C SER A 154 4.11 0.98 -0.43
N PRO A 155 3.15 1.85 -0.11
CA PRO A 155 2.46 2.67 -1.10
C PRO A 155 3.34 3.86 -1.52
N LYS A 156 3.52 4.02 -2.83
CA LYS A 156 4.18 5.17 -3.46
C LYS A 156 3.18 5.86 -4.39
N GLY A 157 3.31 7.17 -4.54
CA GLY A 157 2.38 7.96 -5.34
C GLY A 157 2.99 9.28 -5.76
N ASP A 158 2.72 9.68 -7.00
CA ASP A 158 3.19 10.89 -7.64
C ASP A 158 2.35 11.21 -8.89
N PRO A 159 2.44 12.44 -9.45
CA PRO A 159 1.78 12.77 -10.71
C PRO A 159 2.22 11.85 -11.86
N ALA A 160 1.33 11.68 -12.85
CA ALA A 160 1.66 10.98 -14.08
C ALA A 160 2.88 11.62 -14.77
N GLY A 161 3.72 10.80 -15.40
CA GLY A 161 5.01 11.19 -15.97
C GLY A 161 6.13 11.39 -14.93
N LEU A 162 5.81 11.45 -13.63
CA LEU A 162 6.78 11.58 -12.54
C LEU A 162 6.74 10.43 -11.54
N MET A 163 5.73 9.55 -11.60
CA MET A 163 5.64 8.38 -10.72
C MET A 163 6.75 7.37 -11.00
N VAL A 164 6.92 7.02 -12.28
CA VAL A 164 7.92 6.03 -12.71
C VAL A 164 8.60 6.48 -14.00
N GLN A 165 9.84 6.04 -14.16
CA GLN A 165 10.49 5.95 -15.47
C GLN A 165 10.73 4.48 -15.77
N LEU A 166 10.17 4.02 -16.89
CA LEU A 166 10.37 2.68 -17.40
C LEU A 166 11.21 2.75 -18.68
N ASP A 167 12.30 2.00 -18.72
CA ASP A 167 13.07 1.73 -19.93
C ASP A 167 13.17 0.21 -20.17
N HIS A 168 13.86 -0.21 -21.24
CA HIS A 168 13.90 -1.60 -21.67
C HIS A 168 14.42 -2.61 -20.62
N ALA A 169 15.15 -2.17 -19.60
CA ALA A 169 15.74 -3.08 -18.61
C ALA A 169 15.49 -2.68 -17.16
N SER A 170 14.83 -1.54 -16.92
CA SER A 170 14.70 -1.02 -15.56
C SER A 170 13.50 -0.12 -15.32
N LEU A 171 13.01 -0.18 -14.09
CA LEU A 171 11.99 0.69 -13.53
C LEU A 171 12.62 1.58 -12.47
N ARG A 172 12.40 2.89 -12.52
CA ARG A 172 12.86 3.85 -11.51
C ARG A 172 11.70 4.63 -10.93
N PHE A 173 11.75 4.94 -9.64
CA PHE A 173 10.79 5.83 -8.99
C PHE A 173 11.40 6.54 -7.79
N ALA A 174 10.88 7.73 -7.49
CA ALA A 174 11.33 8.52 -6.36
C ALA A 174 10.85 7.97 -5.02
N ASP A 175 11.73 8.07 -4.02
CA ASP A 175 11.37 7.89 -2.62
C ASP A 175 10.99 9.23 -2.01
N ARG A 176 9.68 9.39 -1.77
CA ARG A 176 9.09 10.61 -1.21
C ARG A 176 8.93 10.50 0.30
N PRO A 177 8.88 11.64 1.01
CA PRO A 177 8.53 11.65 2.42
C PRO A 177 7.22 10.90 2.70
N GLY A 178 7.29 9.94 3.62
CA GLY A 178 6.19 9.07 4.01
C GLY A 178 5.88 9.14 5.50
N ASN A 179 5.70 7.96 6.11
CA ASN A 179 5.52 7.78 7.56
C ASN A 179 6.84 7.60 8.32
N ARG A 180 7.98 7.83 7.66
CA ARG A 180 9.35 7.63 8.18
C ARG A 180 9.65 6.18 8.59
N ARG A 181 8.87 5.21 8.11
CA ARG A 181 9.25 3.79 8.18
C ARG A 181 10.30 3.53 7.12
N THR A 182 11.38 2.86 7.50
CA THR A 182 12.49 2.49 6.61
C THR A 182 12.48 1.00 6.27
N ASP A 183 11.35 0.32 6.51
CA ASP A 183 11.23 -1.14 6.37
C ASP A 183 11.55 -1.58 4.93
N SER A 184 10.96 -0.93 3.92
CA SER A 184 11.28 -1.23 2.51
C SER A 184 12.76 -1.02 2.17
N PHE A 185 13.43 -0.02 2.75
CA PHE A 185 14.84 0.23 2.48
C PHE A 185 15.75 -0.82 3.10
N ARG A 186 15.46 -1.22 4.35
CA ARG A 186 16.17 -2.32 5.01
C ARG A 186 15.98 -3.62 4.24
N ASN A 187 14.74 -3.92 3.87
CA ASN A 187 14.40 -5.09 3.08
C ASN A 187 15.17 -5.11 1.76
N ILE A 188 15.18 -4.02 0.98
CA ILE A 188 15.93 -3.96 -0.29
C ILE A 188 17.43 -4.19 -0.10
N VAL A 189 18.03 -3.69 1.00
CA VAL A 189 19.47 -3.89 1.28
C VAL A 189 19.78 -5.34 1.63
N ASP A 190 18.92 -5.99 2.42
CA ASP A 190 19.15 -7.36 2.90
C ASP A 190 18.69 -8.42 1.87
N GLN A 191 17.63 -8.11 1.11
CA GLN A 191 16.94 -8.95 0.13
C GLN A 191 16.43 -8.07 -1.03
N PRO A 192 17.18 -7.96 -2.13
CA PRO A 192 16.88 -6.98 -3.17
C PRO A 192 15.74 -7.38 -4.10
N ARG A 193 15.19 -8.60 -4.03
CA ARG A 193 14.05 -8.98 -4.86
C ARG A 193 12.79 -8.23 -4.44
N VAL A 194 12.10 -7.65 -5.42
CA VAL A 194 10.87 -6.88 -5.23
C VAL A 194 9.84 -7.19 -6.29
N ALA A 195 8.58 -6.88 -5.96
CA ALA A 195 7.50 -6.75 -6.94
C ALA A 195 6.83 -5.38 -6.78
N ALA A 196 6.30 -4.82 -7.85
CA ALA A 196 5.65 -3.51 -7.87
C ALA A 196 4.36 -3.57 -8.67
N ALA A 197 3.24 -3.23 -8.02
CA ALA A 197 1.94 -3.09 -8.67
C ALA A 197 1.73 -1.64 -9.10
N LEU A 198 1.85 -1.37 -10.39
CA LEU A 198 1.65 -0.06 -10.99
C LEU A 198 0.18 0.14 -11.34
N VAL A 199 -0.39 1.24 -10.86
CA VAL A 199 -1.81 1.57 -11.02
C VAL A 199 -1.95 2.93 -11.72
N VAL A 200 -2.79 2.94 -12.75
CA VAL A 200 -3.30 4.16 -13.39
C VAL A 200 -4.70 4.41 -12.82
N PRO A 201 -4.91 5.42 -11.97
CA PRO A 201 -6.23 5.73 -11.45
C PRO A 201 -7.26 5.93 -12.57
N GLY A 202 -8.41 5.26 -12.44
CA GLY A 202 -9.45 5.20 -13.47
C GLY A 202 -9.38 3.97 -14.38
N SER A 203 -8.23 3.30 -14.47
CA SER A 203 -8.06 2.08 -15.28
C SER A 203 -8.37 0.81 -14.49
N PHE A 204 -8.95 -0.19 -15.15
CA PHE A 204 -9.06 -1.56 -14.59
C PHE A 204 -7.87 -2.44 -14.94
N HIS A 205 -6.91 -1.93 -15.71
CA HIS A 205 -5.67 -2.64 -16.01
C HIS A 205 -4.60 -2.39 -14.95
N LEU A 206 -3.82 -3.41 -14.67
CA LEU A 206 -2.71 -3.42 -13.73
C LEU A 206 -1.43 -3.87 -14.45
N MET A 207 -0.29 -3.32 -14.05
CA MET A 207 1.03 -3.80 -14.45
C MET A 207 1.82 -4.21 -13.22
N ILE A 208 2.22 -5.48 -13.13
CA ILE A 208 3.13 -6.01 -12.12
C ILE A 208 4.54 -6.06 -12.71
N VAL A 209 5.48 -5.41 -12.05
CA VAL A 209 6.91 -5.46 -12.39
C VAL A 209 7.63 -6.20 -11.28
N ARG A 210 8.40 -7.24 -11.62
CA ARG A 210 9.25 -7.98 -10.67
C ARG A 210 10.71 -7.83 -11.07
N GLY A 211 11.63 -7.74 -10.12
CA GLY A 211 13.06 -7.64 -10.41
C GLY A 211 13.91 -7.41 -9.16
N THR A 212 15.11 -6.89 -9.38
CA THR A 212 16.11 -6.64 -8.32
C THR A 212 16.24 -5.15 -8.06
N ALA A 213 15.91 -4.71 -6.85
CA ALA A 213 15.96 -3.32 -6.44
C ALA A 213 17.32 -2.94 -5.83
N ARG A 214 17.70 -1.69 -6.05
CA ARG A 214 18.72 -0.97 -5.30
C ARG A 214 18.27 0.47 -5.07
N ILE A 215 18.88 1.13 -4.10
CA ILE A 215 18.63 2.54 -3.77
C ILE A 215 19.82 3.36 -4.24
N THR A 216 19.58 4.55 -4.78
CA THR A 216 20.63 5.49 -5.19
C THR A 216 20.31 6.92 -4.74
N ASP A 217 21.35 7.66 -4.39
CA ASP A 217 21.35 9.09 -4.10
C ASP A 217 22.04 9.90 -5.21
N GLU A 218 22.29 9.29 -6.39
CA GLU A 218 22.90 9.97 -7.53
C GLU A 218 22.02 11.13 -8.01
N LEU A 219 22.60 12.33 -8.03
CA LEU A 219 21.88 13.56 -8.37
C LEU A 219 21.23 13.48 -9.76
N ALA A 220 21.95 12.97 -10.75
CA ALA A 220 21.47 12.84 -12.12
C ALA A 220 20.22 11.95 -12.24
N GLU A 221 20.07 10.93 -11.39
CA GLU A 221 18.86 10.10 -11.34
C GLU A 221 17.73 10.82 -10.61
N ARG A 222 18.04 11.47 -9.47
CA ARG A 222 17.05 12.16 -8.65
C ARG A 222 16.43 13.36 -9.34
N GLU A 223 17.19 14.15 -10.09
CA GLU A 223 16.72 15.37 -10.76
C GLU A 223 15.57 15.10 -11.73
N LYS A 224 15.54 13.90 -12.33
CA LYS A 224 14.48 13.43 -13.23
C LYS A 224 13.11 13.34 -12.54
N PHE A 225 13.09 13.29 -11.21
CA PHE A 225 11.89 13.18 -10.39
C PHE A 225 11.61 14.46 -9.58
N SER A 226 12.11 15.62 -10.01
CA SER A 226 11.86 16.88 -9.30
C SER A 226 10.39 17.29 -9.38
N VAL A 227 9.82 17.72 -8.25
CA VAL A 227 8.45 18.26 -8.17
C VAL A 227 8.49 19.57 -7.41
N ASN A 228 7.94 20.65 -7.98
CA ASN A 228 7.94 21.99 -7.36
C ASN A 228 9.35 22.39 -6.89
N ASP A 229 10.35 22.21 -7.76
CA ASP A 229 11.77 22.48 -7.50
C ASP A 229 12.39 21.68 -6.33
N LYS A 230 11.71 20.62 -5.88
CA LYS A 230 12.22 19.70 -4.86
C LYS A 230 12.68 18.40 -5.48
N VAL A 231 13.99 18.18 -5.42
CA VAL A 231 14.65 16.93 -5.78
C VAL A 231 14.44 15.91 -4.64
N PRO A 232 13.95 14.68 -4.91
CA PRO A 232 13.82 13.66 -3.88
C PRO A 232 15.18 13.25 -3.31
N GLU A 233 15.21 12.78 -2.07
CA GLU A 233 16.46 12.35 -1.43
C GLU A 233 17.06 11.08 -2.05
N LEU A 234 16.19 10.16 -2.49
CA LEU A 234 16.56 8.84 -2.99
C LEU A 234 15.69 8.45 -4.19
N VAL A 235 16.25 7.59 -5.03
CA VAL A 235 15.54 6.90 -6.10
C VAL A 235 15.73 5.40 -5.90
N THR A 236 14.65 4.65 -6.02
CA THR A 236 14.72 3.19 -6.13
C THR A 236 14.82 2.82 -7.61
N VAL A 237 15.79 1.95 -7.94
CA VAL A 237 16.02 1.41 -9.29
C VAL A 237 15.81 -0.10 -9.23
N VAL A 238 14.92 -0.62 -10.08
CA VAL A 238 14.66 -2.05 -10.23
C VAL A 238 15.20 -2.49 -11.59
N THR A 239 16.12 -3.46 -11.60
CA THR A 239 16.72 -4.06 -12.80
C THR A 239 16.24 -5.49 -13.00
N ASP A 240 16.64 -6.09 -14.12
CA ASP A 240 16.33 -7.49 -14.46
C ASP A 240 14.82 -7.74 -14.46
N ILE A 241 14.08 -6.76 -15.00
CA ILE A 241 12.64 -6.69 -14.82
C ILE A 241 11.91 -7.72 -15.68
N SER A 242 10.89 -8.33 -15.08
CA SER A 242 9.80 -9.00 -15.80
C SER A 242 8.51 -8.21 -15.61
N ILE A 243 7.70 -8.14 -16.67
CA ILE A 243 6.46 -7.36 -16.70
C ILE A 243 5.30 -8.30 -17.00
N ASP A 244 4.33 -8.32 -16.09
CA ASP A 244 3.01 -8.93 -16.29
C ASP A 244 1.96 -7.82 -16.34
N ARG A 245 1.18 -7.76 -17.41
CA ARG A 245 0.13 -6.76 -17.58
C ARG A 245 -1.18 -7.46 -17.88
N ARG A 246 -2.21 -7.09 -17.14
CA ARG A 246 -3.53 -7.74 -17.21
C ARG A 246 -4.63 -6.78 -16.81
N GLU A 247 -5.84 -7.08 -17.27
CA GLU A 247 -7.04 -6.53 -16.66
C GLU A 247 -7.19 -7.14 -15.25
N SER A 248 -7.51 -6.31 -14.27
CA SER A 248 -7.70 -6.68 -12.88
C SER A 248 -9.19 -6.78 -12.57
N GLN A 249 -9.67 -8.01 -12.38
CA GLN A 249 -11.06 -8.24 -11.97
C GLN A 249 -11.32 -7.67 -10.57
N ALA A 250 -10.32 -7.62 -9.70
CA ALA A 250 -10.37 -6.98 -8.39
C ALA A 250 -10.66 -5.49 -8.50
N LEU A 251 -9.98 -4.76 -9.39
CA LEU A 251 -10.27 -3.34 -9.62
C LEU A 251 -11.68 -3.14 -10.20
N ALA A 252 -12.13 -4.02 -11.10
CA ALA A 252 -13.49 -3.99 -11.64
C ALA A 252 -14.55 -4.23 -10.56
N ARG A 253 -14.38 -5.24 -9.70
CA ARG A 253 -15.28 -5.54 -8.57
C ARG A 253 -15.29 -4.45 -7.50
N ALA A 254 -14.13 -3.86 -7.23
CA ALA A 254 -13.99 -2.80 -6.24
C ALA A 254 -14.70 -1.50 -6.64
N ASN A 255 -14.92 -1.30 -7.95
CA ASN A 255 -15.52 -0.08 -8.52
C ASN A 255 -14.94 1.20 -7.89
N ALA A 256 -13.60 1.28 -7.91
CA ALA A 256 -12.83 2.30 -7.20
C ALA A 256 -13.10 3.74 -7.69
N TRP A 257 -13.51 3.88 -8.94
CA TRP A 257 -13.68 5.15 -9.64
C TRP A 257 -15.06 5.23 -10.32
N PRO A 258 -15.76 6.38 -10.28
CA PRO A 258 -15.49 7.52 -9.41
C PRO A 258 -15.62 7.11 -7.94
N ALA A 259 -14.83 7.74 -7.06
CA ALA A 259 -14.79 7.33 -5.66
C ALA A 259 -16.15 7.53 -4.97
N ALA A 260 -16.65 6.48 -4.30
CA ALA A 260 -17.81 6.59 -3.42
C ALA A 260 -17.51 7.50 -2.21
N SER A 261 -18.55 8.08 -1.62
CA SER A 261 -18.41 8.87 -0.39
C SER A 261 -17.92 8.00 0.76
N ALA A 262 -17.01 8.53 1.57
CA ALA A 262 -16.51 7.84 2.75
C ALA A 262 -17.66 7.53 3.73
N PRO A 263 -17.69 6.35 4.37
CA PRO A 263 -18.72 6.00 5.34
C PRO A 263 -18.74 6.99 6.52
N PRO A 264 -19.93 7.44 6.97
CA PRO A 264 -20.04 8.33 8.12
C PRO A 264 -19.39 7.73 9.38
N GLY A 265 -18.63 8.55 10.10
CA GLY A 265 -18.02 8.16 11.38
C GLY A 265 -16.70 7.39 11.28
N LEU A 266 -16.28 6.96 10.09
CA LEU A 266 -14.95 6.38 9.89
C LEU A 266 -13.90 7.51 9.91
N ASN A 267 -12.94 7.43 10.83
CA ASN A 267 -11.94 8.49 11.01
C ASN A 267 -10.56 7.88 11.32
N ALA A 268 -9.62 8.07 10.39
CA ALA A 268 -8.27 7.52 10.49
C ALA A 268 -7.49 8.02 11.72
N GLY A 269 -7.63 9.30 12.08
CA GLY A 269 -6.96 9.89 13.24
C GLY A 269 -7.41 9.27 14.56
N ARG A 270 -8.73 9.08 14.72
CA ARG A 270 -9.31 8.39 15.88
C ARG A 270 -8.84 6.94 15.99
N ILE A 271 -8.81 6.21 14.87
CA ILE A 271 -8.32 4.82 14.83
C ILE A 271 -6.84 4.78 15.20
N ALA A 272 -6.02 5.63 14.58
CA ALA A 272 -4.59 5.71 14.88
C ALA A 272 -4.32 6.09 16.35
N ALA A 273 -5.15 6.95 16.94
CA ALA A 273 -5.08 7.29 18.36
C ALA A 273 -5.45 6.10 19.26
N GLY A 274 -6.41 5.27 18.86
CA GLY A 274 -6.71 3.99 19.50
C GLY A 274 -5.53 3.02 19.45
N HIS A 275 -4.90 2.88 18.28
CA HIS A 275 -3.73 2.01 18.09
C HIS A 275 -2.53 2.42 18.95
N LEU A 276 -2.29 3.73 19.12
CA LEU A 276 -1.25 4.25 20.04
C LEU A 276 -1.41 3.69 21.47
N LYS A 277 -2.65 3.56 21.97
CA LYS A 277 -2.93 3.05 23.33
C LYS A 277 -2.60 1.58 23.50
N LEU A 278 -2.86 0.80 22.44
CA LEU A 278 -2.70 -0.65 22.44
C LEU A 278 -1.28 -1.09 22.07
N SER A 279 -0.49 -0.19 21.46
CA SER A 279 0.92 -0.43 21.17
C SER A 279 1.75 -0.56 22.45
N LYS A 280 2.67 -1.53 22.50
CA LYS A 280 3.62 -1.68 23.62
C LYS A 280 4.81 -0.73 23.42
N GLY A 281 5.07 0.19 24.37
CA GLY A 281 6.29 1.02 24.40
C GLY A 281 6.13 2.47 24.87
N VAL A 282 7.17 3.29 24.66
CA VAL A 282 7.26 4.73 25.05
C VAL A 282 6.11 5.57 24.48
N GLY A 283 5.48 5.12 23.40
CA GLY A 283 4.30 5.74 22.79
C GLY A 283 3.09 5.86 23.71
N ALA A 284 2.95 4.97 24.71
CA ALA A 284 1.81 4.99 25.64
C ALA A 284 1.75 6.26 26.51
N LYS A 285 2.92 6.84 26.90
CA LYS A 285 2.96 8.10 27.65
C LYS A 285 2.61 9.31 26.78
N LEU A 286 3.09 9.36 25.54
CA LEU A 286 2.74 10.40 24.56
C LEU A 286 1.27 10.30 24.13
N ALA A 287 0.70 9.09 24.10
CA ALA A 287 -0.70 8.84 23.79
C ALA A 287 -1.64 9.55 24.78
N GLY A 288 -1.30 9.60 26.08
CA GLY A 288 -2.11 10.29 27.09
C GLY A 288 -2.30 11.78 26.81
N LEU A 289 -1.23 12.46 26.38
CA LEU A 289 -1.22 13.89 26.01
C LEU A 289 -1.93 14.16 24.67
N ALA A 290 -1.76 13.27 23.69
CA ALA A 290 -2.41 13.45 22.39
C ALA A 290 -3.92 13.19 22.44
N MET A 291 -4.36 12.32 23.36
CA MET A 291 -5.76 11.93 23.55
C MET A 291 -6.56 12.93 24.40
N SER A 292 -5.92 13.73 25.26
CA SER A 292 -6.61 14.72 26.08
C SER A 292 -7.10 15.93 25.27
N VAL A 293 -6.64 16.06 24.02
CA VAL A 293 -7.02 17.13 23.11
C VAL A 293 -7.75 16.53 21.90
N PRO A 294 -9.10 16.64 21.84
CA PRO A 294 -9.88 16.15 20.71
C PRO A 294 -9.38 16.73 19.38
N GLY A 295 -9.14 15.87 18.38
CA GLY A 295 -8.71 16.29 17.06
C GLY A 295 -7.21 16.56 16.91
N LEU A 296 -6.38 16.36 17.95
CA LEU A 296 -4.96 16.69 17.87
C LEU A 296 -4.22 15.82 16.84
N VAL A 297 -4.48 14.51 16.83
CA VAL A 297 -3.82 13.58 15.90
C VAL A 297 -4.17 13.94 14.45
N GLU A 298 -5.44 14.23 14.19
CA GLU A 298 -5.95 14.67 12.90
C GLU A 298 -5.30 15.98 12.46
N ARG A 299 -5.19 16.96 13.36
CA ARG A 299 -4.54 18.24 13.08
C ARG A 299 -3.05 18.09 12.79
N GLU A 300 -2.33 17.25 13.54
CA GLU A 300 -0.91 17.00 13.31
C GLU A 300 -0.67 16.26 11.99
N MET A 301 -1.52 15.29 11.64
CA MET A 301 -1.49 14.64 10.33
C MET A 301 -1.73 15.65 9.19
N ALA A 302 -2.77 16.48 9.30
CA ALA A 302 -3.07 17.50 8.30
C ALA A 302 -1.94 18.53 8.14
N LYS A 303 -1.29 18.93 9.25
CA LYS A 303 -0.10 19.81 9.21
C LYS A 303 1.07 19.15 8.51
N ASP A 304 1.35 17.88 8.82
CA ASP A 304 2.43 17.12 8.17
C ASP A 304 2.18 16.96 6.67
N TYR A 305 0.93 16.77 6.25
CA TYR A 305 0.58 16.64 4.82
C TYR A 305 0.79 17.95 4.07
N LYS A 306 0.56 19.10 4.71
CA LYS A 306 0.82 20.41 4.10
C LYS A 306 2.30 20.75 4.01
N LYS A 307 3.10 20.38 5.01
CA LYS A 307 4.52 20.78 5.10
C LYS A 307 5.47 19.81 4.40
N ASN A 308 5.18 18.51 4.47
CA ASN A 308 6.12 17.43 4.14
C ASN A 308 5.53 16.47 3.10
N LEU A 309 4.85 16.99 2.07
CA LEU A 309 4.30 16.18 0.98
C LEU A 309 5.40 15.71 0.01
N TYR A 310 6.36 16.60 -0.26
CA TYR A 310 7.50 16.49 -1.16
C TYR A 310 8.77 16.91 -0.45
#